data_AF-A0A6L4ARR2-F1
#
_entry.id   AF-A0A6L4ARR2-F1
#
_cell.length_a   1.000
_cell.length_b   1.000
_cell.length_c   1.000
_cell.angle_alpha   90.00
_cell.angle_beta   90.00
_cell.angle_gamma   90.00
#
_symmetry.space_group_name_H-M   'P 1'
#
loop_
_entity.id
_entity.type
_entity.pdbx_description
1 polymer ?
#
loop_
_entity_poly.entity_id
_entity_poly.type
_entity_poly.pdbx_seq_one_letter_code
_entity_poly.pdbx_strand_id
1 'polypeptide(L)'
;MPTVPTPPPAGPPAASRRGIASGRTPRRRLLVDRAARHIVAAGGFLIIASILGILIFIVAEVAPLLLPARVAVDRAFAVPGSALGLVVDEYRELGAALGTTGTLRVLDLADGRLVEQRDLLAGLSPVAAAAAAGSPA
;
A
#
# COMPACT_ATOMS: atom_id res chain seq x y z
N MET A 1 -27.66 26.12 -92.96
CA MET A 1 -27.20 25.67 -91.63
C MET A 1 -25.78 26.15 -91.43
N PRO A 2 -25.46 26.90 -90.36
CA PRO A 2 -24.10 27.34 -90.08
C PRO A 2 -23.25 26.19 -89.53
N THR A 3 -22.11 25.89 -90.15
CA THR A 3 -21.13 24.90 -89.69
C THR A 3 -20.14 25.55 -88.73
N VAL A 4 -20.18 25.17 -87.46
CA VAL A 4 -19.21 25.59 -86.43
C VAL A 4 -17.93 24.75 -86.60
N PRO A 5 -16.73 25.36 -86.77
CA PRO A 5 -15.49 24.62 -86.77
C PRO A 5 -15.15 24.11 -85.36
N THR A 6 -14.86 22.81 -85.26
CA THR A 6 -14.47 22.12 -84.02
C THR A 6 -13.02 22.48 -83.66
N PRO A 7 -12.70 22.79 -82.38
CA PRO A 7 -11.33 23.08 -81.98
C PRO A 7 -10.44 21.82 -82.06
N PRO A 8 -9.13 21.98 -82.35
CA PRO A 8 -8.19 20.87 -82.45
C PRO A 8 -7.99 20.17 -81.09
N PRO A 9 -7.63 18.87 -81.08
CA PRO A 9 -7.44 18.11 -79.85
C PRO A 9 -6.25 18.69 -79.06
N ALA A 10 -6.51 19.05 -77.81
CA ALA A 10 -5.47 19.43 -76.87
C ALA A 10 -4.51 18.24 -76.67
N GLY A 11 -3.25 18.42 -77.04
CA GLY A 11 -2.20 17.44 -76.76
C GLY A 11 -2.07 17.17 -75.26
N PRO A 12 -1.52 16.01 -74.86
CA PRO A 12 -1.41 15.65 -73.45
C PRO A 12 -0.62 16.73 -72.69
N PRO A 13 -1.08 17.12 -71.48
CA PRO A 13 -0.40 18.14 -70.70
C PRO A 13 1.04 17.69 -70.46
N ALA A 14 2.00 18.53 -70.87
CA ALA A 14 3.41 18.31 -70.61
C ALA A 14 3.60 18.15 -69.10
N ALA A 15 3.81 16.91 -68.67
CA ALA A 15 4.05 16.57 -67.28
C ALA A 15 5.33 17.27 -66.83
N SER A 16 5.18 18.39 -66.12
CA SER A 16 6.27 19.10 -65.48
C SER A 16 6.93 18.16 -64.49
N ARG A 17 8.04 17.55 -64.93
CA ARG A 17 8.93 16.74 -64.11
C ARG A 17 9.68 17.70 -63.18
N ARG A 18 8.97 18.27 -62.21
CA ARG A 18 9.58 19.01 -61.12
C ARG A 18 10.51 18.04 -60.41
N GLY A 19 11.80 18.25 -60.61
CA GLY A 19 12.84 17.47 -59.98
C GLY A 19 12.54 17.36 -58.50
N ILE A 20 12.62 16.14 -57.99
CA ILE A 20 12.74 15.88 -56.56
C ILE A 20 13.92 16.73 -56.07
N ALA A 21 13.61 17.91 -55.54
CA ALA A 21 14.60 18.72 -54.87
C ALA A 21 15.17 17.81 -53.79
N SER A 22 16.42 17.39 -53.97
CA SER A 22 17.19 16.66 -52.98
C SER A 22 17.33 17.59 -51.79
N GLY A 23 16.30 17.61 -50.94
CA GLY A 23 16.26 18.34 -49.71
C GLY A 23 17.39 17.77 -48.88
N ARG A 24 18.52 18.49 -48.84
CA ARG A 24 19.56 18.31 -47.84
C ARG A 24 18.85 18.23 -46.51
N THR A 25 18.62 17.01 -46.02
CA THR A 25 17.89 16.81 -44.77
C THR A 25 18.73 17.54 -43.73
N PRO A 26 18.20 18.61 -43.10
CA PRO A 26 19.02 19.45 -42.25
C PRO A 26 19.60 18.55 -41.16
N ARG A 27 20.93 18.48 -41.06
CA ARG A 27 21.66 17.58 -40.15
C ARG A 27 21.13 17.63 -38.71
N ARG A 28 20.54 18.77 -38.35
CA ARG A 28 19.80 19.01 -37.10
C ARG A 28 18.67 18.01 -36.85
N ARG A 29 17.90 17.61 -37.86
CA ARG A 29 16.79 16.64 -37.74
C ARG A 29 17.30 15.23 -37.43
N LEU A 30 18.41 14.83 -38.06
CA LEU A 30 19.05 13.54 -37.79
C LEU A 30 19.61 13.44 -36.36
N LEU A 31 20.09 14.55 -35.80
CA LEU A 31 20.56 14.62 -34.42
C LEU A 31 19.40 14.50 -33.41
N VAL A 32 18.27 15.18 -33.69
CA VAL A 32 17.06 15.11 -32.85
C VAL A 32 16.47 13.70 -32.85
N ASP A 33 16.38 13.04 -34.01
CA ASP A 33 15.87 11.67 -34.09
C ASP A 33 16.73 10.69 -33.29
N ARG A 34 18.06 10.88 -33.30
CA ARG A 34 18.99 10.02 -32.55
C ARG A 34 18.88 10.25 -31.04
N ALA A 35 18.75 11.50 -30.61
CA ALA A 35 18.50 11.85 -29.20
C ALA A 35 17.16 11.27 -28.71
N ALA A 36 16.09 11.40 -29.51
CA ALA A 36 14.79 10.85 -29.18
C ALA A 36 14.84 9.33 -29.00
N ARG A 37 15.57 8.61 -29.86
CA ARG A 37 15.76 7.16 -29.72
C ARG A 37 16.44 6.78 -28.41
N HIS A 38 17.47 7.51 -27.99
CA HIS A 38 18.15 7.26 -26.73
C HIS A 38 17.28 7.59 -25.51
N ILE A 39 16.53 8.69 -25.55
CA ILE A 39 15.63 9.09 -24.45
C ILE A 39 14.53 8.04 -24.27
N VAL A 40 13.90 7.59 -25.35
CA VAL A 40 12.84 6.57 -25.28
C VAL A 40 13.39 5.25 -24.76
N ALA A 41 14.56 4.82 -25.23
CA ALA A 41 15.20 3.60 -24.75
C ALA A 41 15.57 3.68 -23.26
N ALA A 42 16.15 4.81 -22.84
CA ALA A 42 16.51 5.04 -21.43
C ALA A 42 15.27 5.13 -20.53
N GLY A 43 14.20 5.79 -21.01
CA GLY A 43 12.93 5.87 -20.28
C GLY A 43 12.27 4.52 -20.12
N GLY A 44 12.23 3.70 -21.17
CA GLY A 44 11.72 2.33 -21.10
C GLY A 44 12.52 1.47 -20.11
N PHE A 45 13.86 1.56 -20.15
CA PHE A 45 14.72 0.86 -19.20
C PHE A 45 14.48 1.31 -17.76
N LEU A 46 14.32 2.62 -17.52
CA LEU A 46 14.03 3.17 -16.20
C LEU A 46 12.68 2.68 -15.66
N ILE A 47 11.64 2.63 -16.50
CA ILE A 47 10.32 2.11 -16.12
C ILE A 47 10.43 0.63 -15.74
N ILE A 48 11.12 -0.18 -16.56
CA ILE A 48 11.31 -1.61 -16.28
C ILE A 48 12.07 -1.79 -14.96
N ALA A 49 13.15 -1.05 -14.75
CA ALA A 49 13.92 -1.09 -13.51
C ALA A 49 13.07 -0.67 -12.29
N SER A 50 12.22 0.34 -12.43
CA SER A 50 11.30 0.80 -11.40
C SER A 50 10.27 -0.28 -11.04
N ILE A 51 9.61 -0.87 -12.04
CA ILE A 51 8.62 -1.94 -11.83
C ILE A 51 9.28 -3.17 -11.18
N LEU A 52 10.47 -3.58 -11.65
CA LEU A 52 11.22 -4.70 -11.05
C LEU A 52 11.62 -4.39 -9.60
N GLY A 53 12.05 -3.15 -9.32
CA GLY A 53 12.38 -2.72 -7.97
C GLY A 53 11.18 -2.79 -7.03
N ILE A 54 10.02 -2.28 -7.47
CA ILE A 54 8.76 -2.36 -6.71
C ILE A 54 8.34 -3.83 -6.52
N LEU A 55 8.47 -4.67 -7.55
CA LEU A 55 8.15 -6.10 -7.43
C LEU A 55 8.99 -6.78 -6.35
N ILE A 56 10.31 -6.56 -6.37
CA ILE A 56 11.23 -7.13 -5.37
C ILE A 56 10.87 -6.63 -3.97
N PHE A 57 10.58 -5.35 -3.83
CA PHE A 57 10.13 -4.76 -2.56
C PHE A 57 8.85 -5.43 -2.04
N ILE A 58 7.83 -5.57 -2.89
CA ILE A 58 6.57 -6.22 -2.51
C ILE A 58 6.83 -7.68 -2.10
N VAL A 59 7.63 -8.43 -2.86
CA VAL A 59 7.96 -9.82 -2.52
C VAL A 59 8.68 -9.91 -1.17
N ALA A 60 9.61 -8.99 -0.89
CA ALA A 60 10.34 -8.97 0.38
C ALA A 60 9.43 -8.71 1.59
N GLU A 61 8.43 -7.83 1.46
CA GLU A 61 7.47 -7.52 2.52
C GLU A 61 6.36 -8.59 2.66
N VAL A 62 5.95 -9.22 1.56
CA VAL A 62 4.88 -10.23 1.58
C VAL A 62 5.40 -11.62 1.95
N ALA A 63 6.64 -11.97 1.59
CA ALA A 63 7.26 -13.24 1.96
C ALA A 63 7.14 -13.58 3.47
N PRO A 64 7.46 -12.67 4.43
CA PRO A 64 7.29 -12.97 5.86
C PRO A 64 5.83 -13.22 6.27
N LEU A 65 4.85 -12.67 5.55
CA LEU A 65 3.42 -12.93 5.83
C LEU A 65 2.99 -14.34 5.43
N LEU A 66 3.71 -14.98 4.51
CA LEU A 66 3.47 -16.37 4.10
C LEU A 66 4.12 -17.37 5.06
N LEU A 67 5.00 -16.91 5.96
CA LEU A 67 5.59 -17.77 6.97
C LEU A 67 4.59 -18.06 8.10
N PRO A 68 4.68 -19.23 8.76
CA PRO A 68 3.81 -19.56 9.88
C PRO A 68 3.97 -18.55 11.02
N ALA A 69 2.83 -18.13 11.60
CA ALA A 69 2.84 -17.32 12.81
C ALA A 69 3.48 -18.12 13.96
N ARG A 70 4.57 -17.60 14.52
CA ARG A 70 5.20 -18.14 15.74
C ARG A 70 4.75 -17.32 16.92
N VAL A 71 4.00 -17.93 17.84
CA VAL A 71 3.66 -17.32 19.13
C VAL A 71 4.73 -17.74 20.14
N ALA A 72 5.49 -16.77 20.62
CA ALA A 72 6.40 -16.94 21.73
C ALA A 72 5.94 -16.04 22.89
N VAL A 73 6.12 -16.52 24.12
CA VAL A 73 5.94 -15.66 25.29
C VAL A 73 7.09 -14.68 25.30
N ASP A 74 6.79 -13.41 25.02
CA ASP A 74 7.80 -12.34 25.10
C ASP A 74 8.14 -12.05 26.56
N ARG A 75 7.11 -11.85 27.41
CA ARG A 75 7.27 -11.57 28.84
C ARG A 75 6.13 -12.16 29.67
N ALA A 76 6.42 -12.36 30.95
CA ALA A 76 5.45 -12.78 31.96
C ALA A 76 5.65 -11.94 33.22
N PHE A 77 4.55 -11.44 33.77
CA PHE A 77 4.55 -10.63 34.98
C PHE A 77 3.70 -11.31 36.05
N ALA A 78 4.19 -11.33 37.29
CA ALA A 78 3.43 -11.85 38.41
C ALA A 78 2.44 -10.78 38.88
N VAL A 79 1.15 -11.10 38.82
CA VAL A 79 0.09 -10.27 39.40
C VAL A 79 -0.31 -10.86 40.75
N PRO A 80 -0.37 -10.07 41.83
CA PRO A 80 -0.76 -10.58 43.14
C PRO A 80 -2.20 -11.12 43.17
N GLY A 81 -2.38 -12.32 43.72
CA GLY A 81 -3.68 -12.94 43.95
C GLY A 81 -4.25 -13.68 42.74
N SER A 82 -5.53 -14.04 42.81
CA SER A 82 -6.26 -14.67 41.70
C SER A 82 -7.03 -13.61 40.91
N ALA A 83 -6.88 -13.62 39.59
CA ALA A 83 -7.65 -12.77 38.70
C ALA A 83 -8.97 -13.46 38.28
N LEU A 84 -10.08 -12.74 38.36
CA LEU A 84 -11.38 -13.09 37.77
C LEU A 84 -11.44 -12.78 36.28
N GLY A 85 -10.67 -11.78 35.83
CA GLY A 85 -10.64 -11.36 34.44
C GLY A 85 -9.39 -10.55 34.13
N LEU A 86 -8.98 -10.61 32.87
CA LEU A 86 -7.86 -9.88 32.31
C LEU A 86 -8.35 -9.12 31.07
N VAL A 87 -7.95 -7.86 30.96
CA VAL A 87 -8.19 -7.03 29.79
C VAL A 87 -6.88 -6.36 29.42
N VAL A 88 -6.61 -6.25 28.13
CA VAL A 88 -5.47 -5.50 27.59
C VAL A 88 -6.03 -4.40 26.71
N ASP A 89 -5.39 -3.23 26.73
CA ASP A 89 -5.78 -2.14 25.84
C ASP A 89 -5.46 -2.44 24.36
N GLU A 90 -5.97 -1.59 23.47
CA GLU A 90 -5.82 -1.79 22.02
C GLU A 90 -4.35 -1.68 21.56
N TYR A 91 -3.55 -0.89 22.27
CA TYR A 91 -2.14 -0.64 21.96
C TYR A 91 -1.18 -1.63 22.63
N ARG A 92 -1.70 -2.54 23.47
CA ARG A 92 -0.94 -3.49 24.29
C ARG A 92 0.10 -2.83 25.20
N GLU A 93 -0.21 -1.62 25.67
CA GLU A 93 0.61 -0.86 26.60
C GLU A 93 0.18 -1.11 28.04
N LEU A 94 -1.13 -1.21 28.28
CA LEU A 94 -1.70 -1.41 29.61
C LEU A 94 -2.49 -2.72 29.70
N GLY A 95 -2.21 -3.48 30.76
CA GLY A 95 -2.97 -4.67 31.13
C GLY A 95 -3.71 -4.44 32.44
N ALA A 96 -5.00 -4.75 32.49
CA ALA A 96 -5.83 -4.67 33.69
C ALA A 96 -6.23 -6.06 34.18
N ALA A 97 -5.98 -6.33 35.45
CA ALA A 97 -6.38 -7.56 36.13
C ALA A 97 -7.41 -7.24 37.22
N LEU A 98 -8.58 -7.88 37.14
CA LEU A 98 -9.61 -7.80 38.16
C LEU A 98 -9.42 -8.95 39.16
N GLY A 99 -9.09 -8.64 40.41
CA GLY A 99 -8.93 -9.64 41.47
C GLY A 99 -10.25 -10.18 42.01
N THR A 100 -10.20 -11.35 42.64
CA THR A 100 -11.35 -11.96 43.35
C THR A 100 -11.91 -11.09 44.48
N THR A 101 -11.11 -10.19 45.03
CA THR A 101 -11.50 -9.23 46.08
C THR A 101 -12.15 -7.96 45.53
N GLY A 102 -12.38 -7.86 44.21
CA GLY A 102 -12.87 -6.63 43.58
C GLY A 102 -11.80 -5.55 43.38
N THR A 103 -10.53 -5.89 43.59
CA THR A 103 -9.40 -4.99 43.34
C THR A 103 -9.01 -5.02 41.87
N LEU A 104 -9.15 -3.90 41.18
CA LEU A 104 -8.64 -3.68 39.84
C LEU A 104 -7.17 -3.22 39.91
N ARG A 105 -6.29 -3.91 39.18
CA ARG A 105 -4.87 -3.55 39.05
C ARG A 105 -4.55 -3.31 37.59
N VAL A 106 -4.03 -2.12 37.28
CA VAL A 106 -3.53 -1.76 35.95
C VAL A 106 -2.02 -1.82 35.98
N LEU A 107 -1.44 -2.57 35.06
CA LEU A 107 -0.01 -2.78 34.92
C LEU A 107 0.45 -2.26 33.56
N ASP A 108 1.64 -1.68 33.55
CA ASP A 108 2.39 -1.38 32.34
C ASP A 108 2.94 -2.70 31.78
N LEU A 109 2.62 -3.02 30.53
CA LEU A 109 3.05 -4.25 29.88
C LEU A 109 4.50 -4.17 29.38
N ALA A 110 5.12 -2.98 29.38
CA ALA A 110 6.52 -2.81 29.00
C ALA A 110 7.48 -3.26 30.11
N ASP A 111 7.12 -3.16 31.38
CA ASP A 111 7.99 -3.54 32.51
C ASP A 111 7.28 -4.27 33.67
N GLY A 112 5.95 -4.41 33.60
CA GLY A 112 5.14 -5.07 34.63
C GLY A 112 4.84 -4.18 35.83
N ARG A 113 5.16 -2.88 35.77
CA ARG A 113 4.96 -1.95 36.88
C ARG A 113 3.47 -1.70 37.09
N LEU A 114 3.06 -1.72 38.35
CA LEU A 114 1.71 -1.30 38.74
C LEU A 114 1.55 0.20 38.46
N VAL A 115 0.68 0.55 37.52
CA VAL A 115 0.33 1.92 37.17
C VAL A 115 -0.79 2.42 38.07
N GLU A 116 -1.79 1.57 38.31
CA GLU A 116 -2.95 1.93 39.12
C GLU A 116 -3.48 0.72 39.90
N GLN A 117 -4.01 0.97 41.10
CA GLN A 117 -4.80 -0.01 41.84
C GLN A 117 -6.04 0.67 42.41
N ARG A 118 -7.21 0.12 42.11
CA ARG A 118 -8.49 0.58 42.64
C ARG A 118 -9.23 -0.58 43.30
N ASP A 119 -9.84 -0.31 44.45
CA ASP A 119 -10.86 -1.18 45.00
C ASP A 119 -12.22 -0.76 44.45
N LEU A 120 -12.83 -1.61 43.63
CA LEU A 120 -14.13 -1.33 43.02
C LEU A 120 -15.29 -1.54 43.99
N LEU A 121 -15.07 -2.29 45.08
CA LEU A 121 -16.09 -2.57 46.07
C LEU A 121 -16.05 -1.57 47.24
N ALA A 122 -15.00 -0.76 47.33
CA ALA A 122 -14.89 0.29 48.33
C ALA A 122 -16.06 1.28 48.23
N GLY A 123 -16.85 1.37 49.30
CA GLY A 123 -18.00 2.29 49.39
C GLY A 123 -19.31 1.75 48.79
N LEU A 124 -19.32 0.54 48.22
CA LEU A 124 -20.55 -0.14 47.84
C LEU A 124 -21.13 -0.87 49.05
N SER A 125 -22.40 -0.63 49.35
CA SER A 125 -23.16 -1.51 50.24
C SER A 125 -23.42 -2.83 49.52
N PRO A 126 -23.37 -3.99 50.21
CA PRO A 126 -23.60 -5.28 49.57
C PRO A 126 -25.07 -5.38 49.12
N VAL A 127 -25.32 -5.03 47.86
CA VAL A 127 -26.56 -5.36 47.17
C VAL A 127 -26.29 -6.68 46.45
N ALA A 128 -27.12 -7.69 46.74
CA ALA A 128 -26.99 -9.02 46.17
C ALA A 128 -26.83 -8.96 44.64
N ALA A 129 -25.68 -9.39 44.13
CA ALA A 129 -25.42 -9.45 42.71
C ALA A 129 -26.16 -10.65 42.09
N ALA A 130 -26.99 -10.41 41.07
CA ALA A 130 -27.57 -11.46 40.25
C ALA A 130 -26.48 -12.07 39.37
N ALA A 131 -26.10 -13.31 39.66
CA ALA A 131 -25.22 -14.10 38.81
C ALA A 131 -25.94 -14.46 37.51
N ALA A 132 -25.55 -13.87 36.39
CA ALA A 132 -25.83 -14.43 35.08
C ALA A 132 -24.93 -15.66 34.90
N ALA A 133 -25.37 -16.80 35.43
CA ALA A 133 -24.74 -18.09 35.19
C ALA A 133 -24.85 -18.41 33.69
N GLY A 134 -23.79 -18.12 32.94
CA GLY A 134 -23.60 -18.69 31.61
C GLY A 134 -23.35 -20.18 31.75
N SER A 135 -24.31 -21.01 31.34
CA SER A 135 -24.15 -22.46 31.33
C SER A 135 -23.08 -22.86 30.31
N PRO A 136 -22.11 -23.71 30.67
CA PRO A 136 -21.29 -24.40 29.68
C PRO A 136 -22.16 -25.43 28.92
N ALA A 137 -22.10 -25.37 27.59
CA ALA A 137 -22.58 -26.43 26.70
C ALA A 137 -21.49 -27.49 26.50
#